data_AF-A0A7Y2FPB1-F1
#
_entry.id   AF-A0A7Y2FPB1-F1
#
_cell.length_a   1.000
_cell.length_b   1.000
_cell.length_c   1.000
_cell.angle_alpha   90.00
_cell.angle_beta   90.00
_cell.angle_gamma   90.00
#
_symmetry.space_group_name_H-M   'P 1'
#
loop_
_entity.id
_entity.type
_entity.pdbx_description
1 polymer ?
#
loop_
_entity_poly.entity_id
_entity_poly.type
_entity_poly.pdbx_seq_one_letter_code
_entity_poly.pdbx_strand_id
1 'polypeptide(L)'
;MDSGSDTTTLATPDEIRARIRSEHAQISAQLARVEALTERVDDGDSKSVITLRDEIQRLRTMLVEHLHYEEYQVPSLAAAERADEVAEDMRRDHRAQRELFDRIIRELDETAVGAKLVVGVREIARAIRDDMEYEERELLNRP
;
A
#
# COMPACT_ATOMS: atom_id res chain seq x y z
N MET A 1 -11.22 32.28 29.69
CA MET A 1 -10.31 31.92 28.57
C MET A 1 -10.09 30.44 28.70
N ASP A 2 -10.89 29.68 27.97
CA ASP A 2 -10.90 28.22 28.00
C ASP A 2 -9.85 27.76 26.99
N SER A 3 -8.70 27.35 27.49
CA SER A 3 -7.61 26.83 26.66
C SER A 3 -8.03 25.43 26.21
N GLY A 4 -8.66 25.37 25.03
CA GLY A 4 -8.88 24.15 24.29
C GLY A 4 -7.57 23.42 24.10
N SER A 5 -7.32 22.44 24.95
CA SER A 5 -6.36 21.40 24.69
C SER A 5 -7.03 20.50 23.66
N ASP A 6 -6.82 20.82 22.38
CA ASP A 6 -6.95 19.87 21.28
C ASP A 6 -5.91 18.76 21.52
N THR A 7 -6.22 17.93 22.51
CA THR A 7 -5.64 16.60 22.64
C THR A 7 -6.11 15.90 21.37
N THR A 8 -5.20 15.76 20.41
CA THR A 8 -5.38 14.83 19.31
C THR A 8 -5.65 13.47 19.95
N THR A 9 -6.93 13.12 20.12
CA THR A 9 -7.34 11.84 20.66
C THR A 9 -6.69 10.81 19.76
N LEU A 10 -5.75 10.03 20.30
CA LEU A 10 -5.18 8.89 19.60
C LEU A 10 -6.36 8.03 19.12
N ALA A 11 -6.37 7.68 17.83
CA ALA A 11 -7.41 6.86 17.25
C ALA A 11 -7.58 5.60 18.09
N THR A 12 -8.82 5.23 18.39
CA THR A 12 -9.12 4.00 19.12
C THR A 12 -8.69 2.79 18.29
N PRO A 13 -8.42 1.62 18.92
CA PRO A 13 -8.09 0.41 18.19
C PRO A 13 -9.09 0.06 17.08
N ASP A 14 -10.39 0.27 17.32
CA ASP A 14 -11.44 0.01 16.33
C ASP A 14 -11.40 1.01 15.17
N GLU A 15 -11.11 2.29 15.43
CA GLU A 15 -10.95 3.31 14.39
C GLU A 15 -9.72 3.04 13.52
N ILE A 16 -8.59 2.63 14.13
CA ILE A 16 -7.38 2.23 13.40
C ILE A 16 -7.68 1.04 12.49
N ARG A 17 -8.26 -0.03 13.03
CA ARG A 17 -8.61 -1.23 12.25
C ARG A 17 -9.62 -0.93 11.16
N ALA A 18 -10.64 -0.11 11.43
CA ALA A 18 -11.63 0.28 10.44
C ALA A 18 -11.02 1.09 9.30
N ARG A 19 -10.09 2.01 9.62
CA ARG A 19 -9.37 2.79 8.62
C ARG A 19 -8.48 1.91 7.75
N ILE A 20 -7.67 1.03 8.33
CA ILE A 20 -6.80 0.11 7.59
C ILE A 20 -7.63 -0.74 6.62
N ARG A 21 -8.74 -1.35 7.07
CA ARG A 21 -9.64 -2.12 6.19
C ARG A 21 -10.24 -1.28 5.06
N SER A 22 -10.59 -0.01 5.33
CA SER A 22 -11.06 0.90 4.30
C SER A 22 -9.96 1.21 3.27
N GLU A 23 -8.73 1.43 3.72
CA GLU A 23 -7.58 1.65 2.85
C GLU A 23 -7.29 0.40 2.00
N HIS A 24 -7.33 -0.82 2.57
CA HIS A 24 -7.21 -2.08 1.83
C HIS A 24 -8.24 -2.22 0.72
N ALA A 25 -9.50 -1.86 1.00
CA ALA A 25 -10.56 -1.88 0.00
C ALA A 25 -10.28 -0.89 -1.16
N GLN A 26 -9.73 0.29 -0.85
CA GLN A 26 -9.35 1.28 -1.85
C GLN A 26 -8.15 0.82 -2.69
N ILE A 27 -7.13 0.26 -2.05
CA ILE A 27 -5.95 -0.33 -2.70
C ILE A 27 -6.38 -1.47 -3.61
N SER A 28 -7.22 -2.38 -3.13
CA SER A 28 -7.78 -3.49 -3.93
C SER A 28 -8.53 -3.00 -5.17
N ALA A 29 -9.34 -1.94 -5.04
CA ALA A 29 -10.02 -1.34 -6.18
C ALA A 29 -9.04 -0.70 -7.17
N GLN A 30 -7.95 -0.10 -6.70
CA GLN A 30 -6.90 0.46 -7.56
C GLN A 30 -6.10 -0.63 -8.28
N LEU A 31 -5.78 -1.73 -7.60
CA LEU A 31 -5.16 -2.91 -8.19
C LEU A 31 -5.99 -3.48 -9.32
N ALA A 32 -7.30 -3.68 -9.11
CA ALA A 32 -8.20 -4.16 -10.14
C ALA A 32 -8.24 -3.23 -11.37
N ARG A 33 -8.18 -1.91 -11.18
CA ARG A 33 -8.09 -0.94 -12.29
C ARG A 33 -6.79 -1.08 -13.08
N VAL A 34 -5.67 -1.17 -12.37
CA VAL A 34 -4.33 -1.34 -12.96
C VAL A 34 -4.28 -2.65 -13.76
N GLU A 35 -4.79 -3.75 -13.21
CA GLU A 35 -4.84 -5.06 -13.91
C GLU A 35 -5.72 -5.02 -15.17
N ALA A 36 -6.92 -4.44 -15.08
CA ALA A 36 -7.79 -4.28 -16.25
C ALA A 36 -7.17 -3.39 -17.35
N LEU A 37 -6.25 -2.49 -17.00
CA LEU A 37 -5.46 -1.74 -17.98
C LEU A 37 -4.38 -2.62 -18.61
N THR A 38 -3.74 -3.50 -17.85
CA THR A 38 -2.73 -4.43 -18.42
C THR A 38 -3.28 -5.34 -19.50
N GLU A 39 -4.56 -5.73 -19.42
CA GLU A 39 -5.24 -6.55 -20.44
C GLU A 39 -5.43 -5.81 -21.78
N ARG A 40 -5.36 -4.48 -21.76
CA ARG A 40 -5.62 -3.60 -22.91
C ARG A 40 -4.36 -2.98 -23.52
N VAL A 41 -3.21 -3.16 -22.88
CA VAL A 41 -1.93 -2.65 -23.40
C VAL A 41 -1.49 -3.53 -24.56
N ASP A 42 -1.49 -2.95 -25.76
CA ASP A 42 -0.92 -3.54 -26.97
C ASP A 42 0.39 -2.81 -27.34
N ASP A 43 1.31 -3.51 -28.01
CA ASP A 43 2.59 -2.97 -28.44
C ASP A 43 2.38 -1.92 -29.55
N GLY A 44 2.27 -0.65 -29.15
CA GLY A 44 2.08 0.49 -30.04
C GLY A 44 1.04 1.50 -29.58
N ASP A 45 0.18 1.15 -28.61
CA ASP A 45 -0.78 2.09 -28.02
C ASP A 45 -0.14 2.88 -26.88
N SER A 46 0.55 3.96 -27.26
CA SER A 46 1.21 4.87 -26.32
C SER A 46 0.24 5.48 -25.29
N LYS A 47 -1.05 5.64 -25.63
CA LYS A 47 -2.04 6.22 -24.72
C LYS A 47 -2.39 5.26 -23.58
N SER A 48 -2.58 3.97 -23.91
CA SER A 48 -2.82 2.93 -22.90
C SER A 48 -1.61 2.75 -21.99
N VAL A 49 -0.40 2.82 -22.55
CA VAL A 49 0.84 2.79 -21.76
C VAL A 49 0.95 3.98 -20.79
N ILE A 50 0.67 5.21 -21.26
CA ILE A 50 0.66 6.41 -20.38
C ILE A 50 -0.38 6.26 -19.28
N THR A 51 -1.59 5.81 -19.61
CA THR A 51 -2.67 5.62 -18.65
C THR A 51 -2.29 4.59 -17.58
N LEU A 52 -1.67 3.48 -17.99
CA LEU A 52 -1.19 2.47 -17.05
C LEU A 52 -0.13 3.03 -16.10
N ARG A 53 0.81 3.85 -16.61
CA ARG A 53 1.81 4.53 -15.77
C ARG A 53 1.18 5.46 -14.74
N ASP A 54 0.21 6.28 -15.15
CA ASP A 54 -0.49 7.19 -14.24
C ASP A 54 -1.19 6.42 -13.11
N GLU A 55 -1.86 5.30 -13.42
CA GLU A 55 -2.53 4.48 -12.41
C GLU A 55 -1.55 3.73 -11.48
N ILE A 56 -0.37 3.35 -11.98
CA ILE A 56 0.71 2.79 -11.15
C ILE A 56 1.26 3.86 -10.19
N GLN A 57 1.46 5.10 -10.65
CA GLN A 57 1.92 6.18 -9.78
C GLN A 57 0.89 6.49 -8.69
N ARG A 58 -0.41 6.49 -9.01
CA ARG A 58 -1.48 6.63 -8.01
C ARG A 58 -1.46 5.50 -6.99
N LEU A 59 -1.30 4.25 -7.44
CA LEU A 59 -1.16 3.11 -6.55
C LEU A 59 0.04 3.27 -5.60
N ARG A 60 1.19 3.73 -6.11
CA ARG A 60 2.39 4.02 -5.29
C ARG A 60 2.10 5.03 -4.20
N THR A 61 1.46 6.15 -4.53
CA THR A 61 1.12 7.19 -3.54
C THR A 61 0.23 6.62 -2.44
N MET A 62 -0.83 5.88 -2.81
CA MET A 62 -1.73 5.25 -1.85
C MET A 62 -0.98 4.27 -0.92
N LEU A 63 -0.11 3.43 -1.47
CA LEU A 63 0.67 2.47 -0.68
C LEU A 63 1.63 3.18 0.28
N VAL A 64 2.34 4.22 -0.17
CA VAL A 64 3.28 4.94 0.70
C VAL A 64 2.56 5.60 1.87
N GLU A 65 1.40 6.21 1.61
CA GLU A 65 0.56 6.83 2.65
C GLU A 65 0.01 5.78 3.64
N HIS A 66 -0.47 4.66 3.12
CA HIS A 66 -0.96 3.53 3.90
C HIS A 66 0.12 2.93 4.81
N LEU A 67 1.27 2.55 4.25
CA LEU A 67 2.40 1.99 5.02
C LEU A 67 2.89 2.95 6.09
N HIS A 68 2.85 4.27 5.83
CA HIS A 68 3.24 5.28 6.81
C HIS A 68 2.23 5.38 7.96
N TYR A 69 0.93 5.32 7.65
CA TYR A 69 -0.11 5.30 8.66
C TYR A 69 0.02 4.08 9.58
N GLU A 70 0.28 2.91 9.00
CA GLU A 70 0.43 1.66 9.74
C GLU A 70 1.66 1.61 10.63
N GLU A 71 2.82 2.04 10.13
CA GLU A 71 4.06 2.15 10.91
C GLU A 71 3.90 2.98 12.19
N TYR A 72 2.96 3.93 12.18
CA TYR A 72 2.69 4.78 13.34
C TYR A 72 1.57 4.23 14.23
N GLN A 73 0.52 3.63 13.64
CA GLN A 73 -0.70 3.30 14.37
C GLN A 73 -0.78 1.83 14.80
N VAL A 74 -0.35 0.88 13.97
CA VAL A 74 -0.44 -0.55 14.28
C VAL A 74 0.34 -0.95 15.53
N PRO A 75 1.52 -0.38 15.85
CA PRO A 75 2.20 -0.66 17.12
C PRO A 75 1.35 -0.38 18.36
N SER A 76 0.40 0.56 18.28
CA SER A 76 -0.51 0.87 19.39
C SER A 76 -1.57 -0.21 19.64
N LEU A 77 -1.75 -1.13 18.69
CA LEU A 77 -2.62 -2.31 18.84
C LEU A 77 -1.93 -3.46 19.59
N ALA A 78 -0.61 -3.41 19.74
CA ALA A 78 0.15 -4.43 20.43
C ALA A 78 0.11 -4.25 21.96
N ALA A 79 0.45 -5.32 22.69
CA ALA A 79 0.74 -5.20 24.12
C ALA A 79 1.90 -4.20 24.33
N ALA A 80 1.84 -3.41 25.40
CA ALA A 80 2.76 -2.28 25.63
C ALA A 80 4.24 -2.71 25.61
N GLU A 81 4.56 -3.90 26.11
CA GLU A 81 5.90 -4.47 26.12
C GLU A 81 6.41 -4.94 24.74
N ARG A 82 5.53 -5.00 23.74
CA ARG A 82 5.85 -5.42 22.36
C ARG A 82 5.71 -4.30 21.33
N ALA A 83 5.19 -3.14 21.73
CA ALA A 83 4.91 -2.05 20.80
C ALA A 83 6.17 -1.60 20.02
N ASP A 84 7.31 -1.47 20.70
CA ASP A 84 8.56 -1.06 20.07
C ASP A 84 9.08 -2.13 19.08
N GLU A 85 9.00 -3.41 19.46
CA GLU A 85 9.37 -4.56 18.60
C GLU A 85 8.52 -4.57 17.33
N VAL A 86 7.20 -4.48 17.47
CA VAL A 86 6.25 -4.42 16.33
C VAL A 86 6.55 -3.23 15.43
N ALA A 87 6.83 -2.06 16.01
CA ALA A 87 7.15 -0.86 15.24
C ALA A 87 8.46 -0.99 14.45
N GLU A 88 9.48 -1.63 15.02
CA GLU A 88 10.75 -1.89 14.34
C GLU A 88 10.61 -2.89 13.20
N ASP A 89 9.89 -3.99 13.43
CA ASP A 89 9.62 -5.01 12.43
C ASP A 89 8.82 -4.46 11.25
N MET A 90 7.73 -3.74 11.52
CA MET A 90 6.94 -3.10 10.45
C MET A 90 7.78 -2.12 9.63
N ARG A 91 8.54 -1.24 10.28
CA ARG A 91 9.41 -0.31 9.55
C ARG A 91 10.46 -1.03 8.69
N ARG A 92 10.95 -2.19 9.14
CA ARG A 92 11.91 -3.00 8.37
C ARG A 92 11.24 -3.62 7.16
N ASP A 93 10.08 -4.23 7.34
CA ASP A 93 9.35 -4.91 6.27
C ASP A 93 8.82 -3.89 5.24
N HIS A 94 8.24 -2.79 5.70
CA HIS A 94 7.73 -1.72 4.83
C HIS A 94 8.84 -0.98 4.10
N ARG A 95 10.06 -0.89 4.66
CA ARG A 95 11.23 -0.39 3.89
C ARG A 95 11.54 -1.29 2.70
N ALA A 96 11.57 -2.60 2.90
CA ALA A 96 11.83 -3.55 1.82
C ALA A 96 10.74 -3.48 0.74
N GLN A 97 9.47 -3.34 1.14
CA GLN A 97 8.37 -3.14 0.19
C GLN A 97 8.50 -1.84 -0.61
N ARG A 98 8.79 -0.70 0.05
CA ARG A 98 9.01 0.58 -0.64
C ARG A 98 10.15 0.51 -1.64
N GLU A 99 11.26 -0.12 -1.27
CA GLU A 99 12.40 -0.34 -2.18
C GLU A 99 12.03 -1.22 -3.38
N LEU A 100 11.21 -2.24 -3.17
CA LEU A 100 10.70 -3.10 -4.24
C LEU A 100 9.79 -2.32 -5.18
N PHE A 101 8.80 -1.58 -4.65
CA PHE A 101 7.89 -0.77 -5.46
C PHE A 101 8.64 0.31 -6.24
N ASP A 102 9.56 1.03 -5.61
CA ASP A 102 10.34 2.07 -6.26
C ASP A 102 11.20 1.51 -7.39
N ARG A 103 11.82 0.34 -7.18
CA ARG A 103 12.60 -0.34 -8.22
C ARG A 103 11.72 -0.73 -9.40
N ILE A 104 10.61 -1.42 -9.14
CA ILE A 104 9.73 -1.89 -10.21
C ILE A 104 9.17 -0.68 -10.95
N ILE A 105 8.65 0.34 -10.27
CA ILE A 105 8.11 1.55 -10.92
C ILE A 105 9.14 2.25 -11.79
N ARG A 106 10.39 2.37 -11.32
CA ARG A 106 11.48 2.91 -12.15
C ARG A 106 11.73 2.04 -13.39
N GLU A 107 11.77 0.73 -13.24
CA GLU A 107 11.90 -0.20 -14.38
C GLU A 107 10.73 -0.06 -15.36
N LEU A 108 9.51 0.17 -14.87
CA LEU A 108 8.31 0.39 -15.67
C LEU A 108 8.31 1.74 -16.41
N ASP A 109 8.84 2.79 -15.79
CA ASP A 109 9.02 4.11 -16.41
C ASP A 109 10.08 4.08 -17.52
N GLU A 110 11.19 3.38 -17.30
CA GLU A 110 12.27 3.22 -18.28
C GLU A 110 11.92 2.24 -19.42
N THR A 111 10.89 1.40 -19.23
CA THR A 111 10.49 0.38 -20.19
C THR A 111 9.67 0.96 -21.34
N ALA A 112 10.21 0.93 -22.57
CA ALA A 112 9.46 1.25 -23.78
C ALA A 112 8.56 0.10 -24.28
N VAL A 113 8.64 -1.08 -23.67
CA VAL A 113 8.00 -2.33 -24.12
C VAL A 113 6.77 -2.64 -23.26
N GLY A 114 5.57 -2.51 -23.82
CA GLY A 114 4.30 -2.71 -23.09
C GLY A 114 4.20 -4.09 -22.44
N ALA A 115 4.67 -5.15 -23.10
CA ALA A 115 4.66 -6.50 -22.55
C ALA A 115 5.44 -6.66 -21.22
N LYS A 116 6.58 -5.97 -21.06
CA LYS A 116 7.36 -6.00 -19.81
C LYS A 116 6.65 -5.24 -18.69
N LEU A 117 5.98 -4.15 -19.04
CA LEU A 117 5.16 -3.35 -18.13
C LEU A 117 4.04 -4.21 -17.50
N VAL A 118 3.37 -5.02 -18.31
CA VAL A 118 2.30 -5.91 -17.85
C VAL A 118 2.78 -6.96 -16.85
N VAL A 119 3.95 -7.58 -17.08
CA VAL A 119 4.49 -8.60 -16.16
C VAL A 119 4.82 -8.00 -14.79
N GLY A 120 5.56 -6.90 -14.76
CA GLY A 120 5.94 -6.25 -13.49
C GLY A 120 4.73 -5.77 -12.68
N VAL A 121 3.70 -5.27 -13.36
CA VAL A 121 2.44 -4.87 -12.72
C VAL A 121 1.73 -6.05 -12.03
N ARG A 122 1.69 -7.23 -12.68
CA ARG A 122 1.05 -8.42 -12.10
C ARG A 122 1.80 -8.93 -10.87
N GLU A 123 3.13 -8.87 -10.89
CA GLU A 123 3.97 -9.25 -9.76
C GLU A 123 3.74 -8.33 -8.56
N ILE A 124 3.72 -7.00 -8.79
CA ILE A 124 3.37 -6.01 -7.75
C ILE A 124 1.98 -6.29 -7.17
N ALA A 125 0.98 -6.47 -8.05
CA ALA A 125 -0.40 -6.66 -7.62
C ALA A 125 -0.57 -7.89 -6.73
N ARG A 126 0.17 -8.97 -7.04
CA ARG A 126 0.20 -10.16 -6.19
C ARG A 126 0.87 -9.89 -4.85
N ALA A 127 2.05 -9.27 -4.84
CA ALA A 127 2.78 -9.00 -3.61
C ALA A 127 1.96 -8.14 -2.63
N ILE A 128 1.26 -7.11 -3.12
CA ILE A 128 0.40 -6.25 -2.29
C ILE A 128 -0.79 -7.03 -1.73
N ARG A 129 -1.43 -7.91 -2.52
CA ARG A 129 -2.54 -8.73 -2.00
C ARG A 129 -2.10 -9.70 -0.94
N ASP A 130 -0.98 -10.40 -1.17
CA ASP A 130 -0.44 -11.38 -0.23
C ASP A 130 -0.10 -10.69 1.11
N ASP A 131 0.37 -9.44 1.07
CA ASP A 131 0.66 -8.60 2.23
C ASP A 131 -0.60 -8.17 2.99
N MET A 132 -1.57 -7.54 2.32
CA MET A 132 -2.85 -7.15 2.94
C MET A 132 -3.59 -8.35 3.56
N GLU A 133 -3.56 -9.52 2.90
CA GLU A 133 -4.15 -10.75 3.43
C GLU A 133 -3.44 -11.23 4.72
N TYR A 134 -2.12 -11.08 4.76
CA TYR A 134 -1.33 -11.39 5.94
C TYR A 134 -1.68 -10.43 7.09
N GLU A 135 -1.73 -9.13 6.85
CA GLU A 135 -2.06 -8.11 7.85
C GLU A 135 -3.47 -8.26 8.38
N GLU A 136 -4.46 -8.50 7.51
CA GLU A 136 -5.82 -8.76 7.92
C GLU A 136 -5.91 -9.96 8.86
N ARG A 137 -5.19 -11.05 8.54
CA ARG A 137 -5.18 -12.27 9.34
C ARG A 137 -4.44 -12.11 10.66
N GLU A 138 -3.25 -11.52 10.63
CA GLU A 138 -2.31 -11.55 11.76
C GLU A 138 -2.37 -10.31 12.66
N LEU A 139 -2.84 -9.17 12.15
CA LEU A 139 -2.83 -7.88 12.86
C LEU A 139 -4.25 -7.37 13.14
N LEU A 140 -5.15 -7.42 12.16
CA LEU A 140 -6.45 -6.75 12.28
C LEU A 140 -7.57 -7.61 12.89
N ASN A 141 -7.46 -8.94 12.78
CA ASN A 141 -8.48 -9.87 13.28
C ASN A 141 -8.16 -10.44 14.67
N ARG A 142 -7.02 -10.07 15.27
CA ARG A 142 -6.71 -10.41 16.66
C ARG A 142 -7.47 -9.47 17.61
N PRO A 143 -8.13 -9.99 18.67
CA PRO A 143 -8.89 -9.18 19.62
C PRO A 143 -8.00 -8.15 20.31
#